data_AF-A0A7K0ZS68-F1
#
_entry.id   AF-A0A7K0ZS68-F1
#
_cell.length_a   1.000
_cell.length_b   1.000
_cell.length_c   1.000
_cell.angle_alpha   90.00
_cell.angle_beta   90.00
_cell.angle_gamma   90.00
#
_symmetry.space_group_name_H-M   'P 1'
#
loop_
_entity.id
_entity.type
_entity.pdbx_description
1 polymer ?
#
loop_
_entity_poly.entity_id
_entity_poly.type
_entity_poly.pdbx_seq_one_letter_code
_entity_poly.pdbx_strand_id
1 'polypeptide(L)' 'MRNTDIHGIWLLTRATVDHVEPMAQGGLDVNRDENLAACCWPCNYAKWKYTVEDLGIDNPMCRPPRMTGWVGLTDILP' A
#
# COMPACT_ATOMS: atom_id res chain seq x y z
N MET A 1 -6.87 -3.82 18.14
CA MET A 1 -7.13 -2.37 18.28
C MET A 1 -8.00 -1.97 17.11
N ARG A 2 -9.14 -1.32 17.35
CA ARG A 2 -10.03 -0.86 16.27
C ARG A 2 -9.57 0.51 15.80
N ASN A 3 -9.93 0.92 14.59
CA ASN A 3 -9.63 2.28 14.11
C ASN A 3 -10.20 3.35 15.04
N THR A 4 -11.36 3.09 15.66
CA THR A 4 -11.99 3.97 16.65
C THR A 4 -11.17 4.18 17.92
N ASP A 5 -10.19 3.32 18.18
CA ASP A 5 -9.33 3.39 19.36
C ASP A 5 -8.01 4.14 19.06
N ILE A 6 -7.81 4.61 17.83
CA ILE A 6 -6.57 5.25 17.35
C ILE A 6 -6.85 6.73 17.08
N HIS A 7 -5.97 7.62 17.55
CA HIS A 7 -6.10 9.05 17.28
C HIS A 7 -6.01 9.33 15.77
N GLY A 8 -6.92 10.16 15.25
CA GLY A 8 -7.09 10.38 13.81
C GLY A 8 -5.81 10.77 13.06
N ILE A 9 -4.93 11.58 13.68
CA ILE A 9 -3.64 11.94 13.07
C ILE A 9 -2.81 10.70 12.70
N TRP A 10 -2.77 9.67 13.55
CA TRP A 10 -2.05 8.44 13.26
C TRP A 10 -2.67 7.68 12.10
N LEU A 11 -4.00 7.71 11.96
CA LEU A 11 -4.67 7.10 10.82
C LEU A 11 -4.45 7.88 9.52
N LEU A 12 -4.16 9.18 9.58
CA LEU A 12 -3.93 10.00 8.39
C LEU A 12 -2.47 9.97 7.92
N THR A 13 -1.51 9.86 8.84
CA THR A 13 -0.08 9.98 8.54
C THR A 13 0.67 8.65 8.47
N ARG A 14 0.01 7.53 8.76
CA ARG A 14 0.62 6.20 8.75
C ARG A 14 0.69 5.64 7.33
N ALA A 15 1.88 5.17 6.96
CA ALA A 15 2.08 4.31 5.80
C ALA A 15 1.67 2.86 6.15
N THR A 16 1.14 2.16 5.16
CA THR A 16 0.80 0.74 5.23
C THR A 16 1.20 0.04 3.93
N VAL A 17 1.17 -1.29 3.96
CA VAL A 17 1.29 -2.13 2.79
C VAL A 17 -0.11 -2.64 2.44
N ASP A 18 -0.46 -2.61 1.17
CA ASP A 18 -1.77 -3.00 0.65
C ASP A 18 -1.63 -3.95 -0.53
N HIS A 19 -2.59 -4.88 -0.63
CA HIS A 19 -2.69 -5.81 -1.75
C HIS A 19 -3.40 -5.13 -2.92
N VAL A 20 -2.71 -5.02 -4.07
CA VAL A 20 -3.26 -4.43 -5.30
C VAL A 20 -4.47 -5.25 -5.76
N GLU A 21 -4.29 -6.56 -5.87
CA GLU A 21 -5.36 -7.55 -5.99
C GLU A 21 -5.72 -8.12 -4.62
N PRO A 22 -6.98 -7.95 -4.15
CA PRO A 22 -7.38 -8.40 -2.82
C PRO A 22 -7.13 -9.90 -2.61
N MET A 23 -6.40 -10.26 -1.55
CA MET A 23 -6.16 -11.66 -1.16
C MET A 23 -7.45 -12.48 -1.05
N ALA A 24 -8.52 -11.89 -0.53
CA ALA A 24 -9.83 -12.54 -0.38
C ALA A 24 -10.49 -12.90 -1.73
N GLN A 25 -10.02 -12.33 -2.83
CA GLN A 25 -10.47 -12.62 -4.21
C GLN A 25 -9.45 -13.45 -5.00
N GLY A 26 -8.44 -14.02 -4.32
CA GLY A 26 -7.43 -14.86 -4.97
C GLY A 26 -6.20 -14.10 -5.45
N GLY A 27 -6.00 -12.84 -5.06
CA GLY A 27 -4.70 -12.18 -5.17
C GLY A 27 -3.63 -13.01 -4.48
N LEU A 28 -2.48 -13.22 -5.13
CA LEU A 28 -1.39 -14.07 -4.63
C LEU A 28 -0.12 -13.23 -4.44
N ASP A 29 0.62 -13.53 -3.39
CA ASP A 29 1.95 -12.97 -3.13
C ASP A 29 3.04 -13.92 -3.68
N VAL A 30 2.96 -14.27 -4.98
CA VAL A 30 3.90 -15.23 -5.61
C VAL A 30 5.33 -14.70 -5.54
N ASN A 31 5.49 -13.41 -5.84
CA ASN A 31 6.64 -12.59 -5.47
C ASN A 31 6.06 -11.35 -4.80
N ARG A 32 6.42 -11.08 -3.53
CA ARG A 32 5.86 -9.99 -2.70
C ARG A 32 5.75 -8.66 -3.45
N ASP A 33 6.66 -8.45 -4.38
CA ASP A 33 6.88 -7.28 -5.21
C ASP A 33 5.86 -7.12 -6.34
N GLU A 34 4.99 -8.10 -6.61
CA GLU A 34 4.03 -8.09 -7.73
C GLU A 34 2.60 -7.71 -7.32
N ASN A 35 2.28 -7.81 -6.03
CA ASN A 35 0.93 -7.57 -5.52
C ASN A 35 0.88 -6.67 -4.27
N LEU A 36 2.03 -6.24 -3.74
CA LEU A 36 2.09 -5.36 -2.57
C LEU A 36 2.53 -3.95 -2.98
N ALA A 37 1.73 -2.95 -2.61
CA ALA A 37 2.06 -1.55 -2.78
C ALA A 37 2.11 -0.83 -1.44
N ALA A 38 3.09 0.07 -1.27
CA ALA A 38 3.07 1.02 -0.17
C ALA A 38 1.99 2.07 -0.42
N CYS A 39 1.14 2.33 0.57
CA CYS A 39 0.07 3.32 0.44
C CYS A 39 -0.25 4.01 1.78
N CYS A 40 -1.08 5.04 1.69
CA CYS A 40 -1.59 5.74 2.87
C CYS A 40 -2.65 4.89 3.58
N TRP A 41 -2.71 4.93 4.93
CA TRP A 41 -3.75 4.19 5.66
C TRP A 41 -5.19 4.52 5.22
N PRO A 42 -5.57 5.78 4.93
CA PRO A 42 -6.90 6.09 4.39
C PRO A 42 -7.16 5.44 3.03
N CYS A 43 -6.14 5.33 2.18
CA CYS A 43 -6.21 4.73 0.85
C CYS A 43 -6.50 3.23 0.95
N ASN A 44 -5.74 2.51 1.79
CA ASN A 44 -5.97 1.09 2.07
C ASN A 44 -7.35 0.84 2.68
N TYR A 45 -7.75 1.66 3.66
CA TYR A 45 -9.06 1.54 4.29
C TYR A 45 -10.21 1.74 3.29
N ALA A 46 -10.09 2.73 2.39
CA ALA A 46 -11.10 3.02 1.37
C ALA A 46 -11.13 1.98 0.24
N LYS A 47 -9.97 1.44 -0.18
CA LYS A 47 -9.89 0.36 -1.18
C LYS A 47 -10.61 -0.90 -0.69
N TRP A 48 -10.42 -1.23 0.59
CA TRP A 48 -11.10 -2.34 1.26
C TRP A 48 -10.95 -3.69 0.53
N LYS A 49 -11.93 -4.04 -0.31
CA LYS A 49 -11.99 -5.31 -1.06
C LYS A 49 -12.10 -5.11 -2.57
N TYR A 50 -12.06 -3.87 -3.04
CA TYR A 50 -12.19 -3.54 -4.45
C TYR A 50 -10.86 -3.75 -5.17
N THR A 51 -10.93 -4.17 -6.43
CA THR A 51 -9.77 -4.20 -7.32
C THR A 51 -9.44 -2.78 -7.81
N VAL A 52 -8.30 -2.60 -8.49
CA VAL A 52 -7.97 -1.29 -9.09
C VAL A 52 -8.91 -0.94 -10.24
N GLU A 53 -9.42 -1.95 -10.94
CA GLU A 53 -10.44 -1.82 -11.99
C GLU A 53 -11.79 -1.38 -11.42
N ASP A 54 -12.24 -1.97 -10.32
CA ASP A 54 -13.48 -1.57 -9.62
C ASP A 54 -13.44 -0.07 -9.23
N LEU A 55 -12.26 0.41 -8.84
CA LEU A 55 -12.03 1.81 -8.46
C LEU A 55 -11.75 2.73 -9.65
N GLY A 56 -11.56 2.20 -10.85
CA GLY A 56 -11.20 2.96 -12.05
C GLY A 56 -9.85 3.67 -11.94
N ILE A 57 -8.89 3.08 -11.23
CA ILE A 57 -7.52 3.62 -11.08
C ILE A 57 -6.49 2.74 -11.77
N ASP A 58 -5.36 3.33 -12.15
CA ASP A 58 -4.26 2.58 -12.77
C ASP A 58 -3.65 1.58 -11.78
N ASN A 59 -3.31 0.40 -12.29
CA ASN A 59 -2.52 -0.57 -11.53
C ASN A 59 -1.12 0.03 -11.23
N PRO A 60 -0.75 0.20 -9.95
CA PRO A 60 0.54 0.79 -9.57
C PRO A 60 1.74 -0.05 -10.01
N MET A 61 1.54 -1.36 -10.24
CA MET A 61 2.58 -2.30 -10.64
C MET A 61 3.00 -2.13 -12.11
N CYS A 62 2.16 -1.48 -12.92
CA CYS A 62 2.50 -1.13 -14.30
C CYS A 62 3.50 0.04 -14.40
N ARG A 63 3.88 0.65 -13.26
CA ARG A 63 4.81 1.77 -13.20
C ARG A 63 6.15 1.28 -12.62
N PRO A 64 7.26 1.35 -13.38
CA PRO A 64 8.55 0.93 -12.84
C PRO A 64 8.94 1.80 -11.64
N PRO A 65 9.60 1.22 -10.61
CA PRO A 65 10.05 1.98 -9.47
C PRO A 65 10.99 3.10 -9.91
N ARG A 66 10.72 4.32 -9.44
CA ARG A 66 11.56 5.46 -9.75
C ARG A 66 12.75 5.47 -8.81
N MET A 67 13.91 5.06 -9.31
CA MET A 67 15.17 5.24 -8.61
C MET A 67 15.47 6.73 -8.51
N THR A 68 15.65 7.23 -7.29
CA THR A 68 16.10 8.60 -7.02
C THR A 68 17.45 8.55 -6.30
N GLY A 69 18.08 9.69 -6.08
CA GLY A 69 19.28 9.76 -5.25
C GLY A 69 19.03 9.49 -3.76
N TRP A 70 17.77 9.35 -3.34
CA TRP A 70 17.41 8.96 -1.99
C TRP A 70 17.54 7.46 -1.81
N VAL A 71 18.47 7.04 -0.95
CA VAL A 71 18.70 5.62 -0.64
C VAL A 71 17.94 5.13 0.60
N GLY A 72 17.11 5.99 1.20
CA GLY A 72 16.34 5.66 2.40
C GLY A 72 17.03 6.15 3.68
N LEU A 73 16.74 5.48 4.79
CA LEU A 73 17.39 5.74 6.08
C LEU A 73 18.71 4.98 6.25
N THR A 74 19.11 4.18 5.27
CA THR A 74 20.36 3.40 5.26
C THR A 74 21.63 4.25 5.31
N ASP A 75 21.55 5.53 4.91
CA ASP A 75 22.64 6.48 5.09
C ASP A 75 22.81 6.96 6.55
N ILE A 76 21.78 6.76 7.38
CA ILE A 76 21.69 7.28 8.75
C ILE A 76 21.69 6.14 9.78
N LEU A 77 21.07 5.01 9.44
CA LEU A 77 20.88 3.85 10.32
C LEU A 77 21.38 2.59 9.59
N PRO A 78 22.29 1.80 10.21
CA PRO A 78 22.77 0.54 9.64
C PRO A 78 21.69 -0.55 9.61
#